data_AF-A0A813RQR4-F1
#
_entry.id   AF-A0A813RQR4-F1
#
_cell.length_a   1.000
_cell.length_b   1.000
_cell.length_c   1.000
_cell.angle_alpha   90.00
_cell.angle_beta   90.00
_cell.angle_gamma   90.00
#
_symmetry.space_group_name_H-M   'P 1'
#
loop_
_entity.id
_entity.type
_entity.pdbx_description
1 polymer ?
#
loop_
_entity_poly.entity_id
_entity_poly.type
_entity_poly.pdbx_seq_one_letter_code
_entity_poly.pdbx_strand_id
1 'polypeptide(L)'
;MRTSREFGMNDARNGRNFRDLDDMQPAQPIFLSLDPKYQYDEKPRNDTKRQVSKSGRSDFCAKACVIGLGIGLLIGAVAVVVVAVPVALVNRSTSRSISSTPYWTGTYQTDGSCILTQCCCFANQIILSQQSSSVLQLTGNVTGVCPNVAPSIILTQALPTGFQMFLSWSSQIIRVQLSQDSSFISLVNLGAPICSIGALRSSYGFNIMESTNISLILFLLFISTSLKVNDRM
;
A
#
# COMPACT_ATOMS: atom_id res chain seq x y z
N MET A 1 -11.17 41.28 58.41
CA MET A 1 -9.83 41.64 57.91
C MET A 1 -9.74 41.26 56.44
N ARG A 2 -9.57 42.28 55.57
CA ARG A 2 -8.98 42.34 54.21
C ARG A 2 -9.20 41.19 53.22
N THR A 3 -9.54 41.38 51.94
CA THR A 3 -10.22 42.39 51.10
C THR A 3 -10.11 41.84 49.67
N SER A 4 -11.22 41.77 48.94
CA SER A 4 -11.26 41.45 47.50
C SER A 4 -10.35 42.38 46.69
N ARG A 5 -9.67 41.85 45.67
CA ARG A 5 -9.06 42.64 44.60
C ARG A 5 -9.80 42.38 43.30
N GLU A 6 -10.56 43.38 42.90
CA GLU A 6 -10.95 43.65 41.52
C GLU A 6 -9.69 43.85 40.67
N PHE A 7 -9.66 43.25 39.48
CA PHE A 7 -8.76 43.68 38.42
C PHE A 7 -9.63 44.09 37.23
N GLY A 8 -9.60 45.39 36.99
CA GLY A 8 -10.35 46.06 35.93
C GLY A 8 -9.77 45.81 34.54
N MET A 9 -10.70 45.83 33.60
CA MET A 9 -10.53 46.12 32.17
C MET A 9 -9.62 47.33 31.93
N ASN A 10 -8.78 47.24 30.90
CA ASN A 10 -8.40 48.38 30.07
C ASN A 10 -8.28 47.95 28.61
N ASP A 11 -9.03 48.66 27.78
CA ASP A 11 -9.07 48.61 26.33
C ASP A 11 -7.70 48.88 25.68
N ALA A 12 -7.43 48.19 24.58
CA ALA A 12 -6.58 48.71 23.52
C ALA A 12 -7.11 48.22 22.16
N ARG A 13 -8.03 49.00 21.59
CA ARG A 13 -8.34 48.98 20.15
C ARG A 13 -7.05 49.29 19.40
N ASN A 14 -6.55 48.34 18.63
CA ASN A 14 -5.55 48.61 17.60
C ASN A 14 -6.12 48.19 16.25
N GLY A 15 -6.88 49.11 15.64
CA GLY A 15 -7.30 49.01 14.25
C GLY A 15 -6.10 49.26 13.35
N ARG A 16 -5.48 48.19 12.88
CA ARG A 16 -4.55 48.24 11.75
C ARG A 16 -5.24 47.68 10.53
N ASN A 17 -5.42 48.56 9.55
CA ASN A 17 -5.80 48.24 8.18
C ASN A 17 -4.85 47.17 7.63
N PHE A 18 -5.40 45.98 7.39
CA PHE A 18 -4.74 44.92 6.63
C PHE A 18 -5.25 45.02 5.18
N ARG A 19 -4.62 45.91 4.43
CA ARG A 19 -4.56 45.86 2.97
C ARG A 19 -3.11 45.59 2.61
N ASP A 20 -2.90 44.83 1.54
CA ASP A 20 -1.62 44.33 1.01
C ASP A 20 -1.17 42.98 1.59
N LEU A 21 -1.80 41.91 1.10
CA LEU A 21 -1.30 40.54 1.19
C LEU A 21 -1.32 39.85 -0.19
N ASP A 22 -0.94 40.59 -1.24
CA ASP A 22 -0.83 40.06 -2.62
C ASP A 22 0.62 39.84 -3.09
N ASP A 23 1.63 40.08 -2.25
CA ASP A 23 3.05 39.90 -2.60
C ASP A 23 3.79 38.87 -1.71
N MET A 24 3.09 37.80 -1.29
CA MET A 24 3.78 36.63 -0.74
C MET A 24 4.28 35.74 -1.88
N GLN A 25 5.43 36.12 -2.40
CA GLN A 25 6.26 35.30 -3.28
C GLN A 25 6.49 33.94 -2.60
N PRO A 26 6.21 32.80 -3.29
CA PRO A 26 6.32 31.49 -2.67
C PRO A 26 7.74 31.27 -2.18
N ALA A 27 7.87 30.95 -0.89
CA ALA A 27 9.14 30.56 -0.29
C ALA A 27 9.76 29.46 -1.15
N GLN A 28 10.92 29.76 -1.73
CA GLN A 28 11.66 28.77 -2.50
C GLN A 28 12.01 27.60 -1.58
N PRO A 29 11.90 26.35 -2.07
CA PRO A 29 12.27 25.19 -1.28
C PRO A 29 13.75 25.32 -0.87
N ILE A 30 13.98 25.40 0.44
CA ILE A 30 15.32 25.29 1.02
C ILE A 30 15.79 23.87 0.71
N PHE A 31 16.54 23.72 -0.39
CA PHE A 31 17.39 22.56 -0.59
C PHE A 31 18.44 22.60 0.51
N LEU A 32 18.22 21.82 1.58
CA LEU A 32 19.30 21.43 2.47
C LEU A 32 20.30 20.65 1.61
N SER A 33 21.34 21.35 1.18
CA SER A 33 22.53 20.77 0.60
C SER A 33 23.13 19.86 1.67
N LEU A 34 22.86 18.56 1.54
CA LEU A 34 23.51 17.54 2.35
C LEU A 34 25.00 17.59 2.02
N ASP A 35 25.81 17.98 3.01
CA ASP A 35 27.27 17.92 2.95
C ASP A 35 27.72 16.54 2.42
N PRO A 36 28.56 16.48 1.37
CA PRO A 36 28.97 15.23 0.72
C PRO A 36 30.08 14.50 1.50
N LYS A 37 30.04 14.48 2.84
CA LYS A 37 31.09 13.85 3.66
C LYS A 37 30.92 12.35 3.92
N TYR A 38 29.88 11.72 3.37
CA TYR A 38 29.73 10.26 3.38
C TYR A 38 29.89 9.70 1.97
N GLN A 39 31.09 9.88 1.42
CA GLN A 39 31.54 9.11 0.26
C GLN A 39 31.86 7.70 0.78
N TYR A 40 30.94 6.77 0.58
CA TYR A 40 31.22 5.35 0.78
C TYR A 40 32.32 4.95 -0.21
N ASP A 41 33.50 4.59 0.30
CA ASP A 41 34.54 3.91 -0.47
C ASP A 41 33.97 2.56 -0.95
N GLU A 42 33.49 2.53 -2.18
CA GLU A 42 33.26 1.28 -2.92
C GLU A 42 34.63 0.62 -3.15
N LYS A 43 35.02 -0.24 -2.22
CA LYS A 43 36.12 -1.17 -2.43
C LYS A 43 35.79 -2.00 -3.67
N PRO A 44 36.60 -1.98 -4.74
CA PRO A 44 36.33 -2.74 -5.95
C PRO A 44 36.26 -4.23 -5.58
N ARG A 45 35.07 -4.81 -5.70
CA ARG A 45 34.85 -6.24 -5.54
C ARG A 45 35.51 -6.91 -6.75
N ASN A 46 36.63 -7.55 -6.50
CA ASN A 46 37.37 -8.34 -7.48
C ASN A 46 36.41 -9.37 -8.11
N ASP A 47 36.05 -9.15 -9.37
CA ASP A 47 35.30 -10.09 -10.18
C ASP A 47 36.18 -11.30 -10.47
N THR A 48 36.15 -12.26 -9.55
CA THR A 48 36.62 -13.62 -9.83
C THR A 48 35.74 -14.17 -10.94
N LYS A 49 36.27 -14.17 -12.17
CA LYS A 49 35.78 -14.88 -13.35
C LYS A 49 35.35 -16.30 -12.94
N ARG A 50 34.06 -16.48 -12.65
CA ARG A 50 33.48 -17.80 -12.47
C ARG A 50 33.27 -18.35 -13.88
N GLN A 51 34.18 -19.22 -14.29
CA GLN A 51 34.08 -19.93 -15.54
C GLN A 51 32.71 -20.60 -15.64
N VAL A 52 32.08 -20.39 -16.80
CA VAL A 52 30.91 -21.11 -17.28
C VAL A 52 31.29 -22.59 -17.37
N SER A 53 31.03 -23.34 -16.30
CA SER A 53 31.03 -24.79 -16.35
C SER A 53 29.69 -25.24 -16.92
N LYS A 54 29.69 -25.51 -18.23
CA LYS A 54 28.69 -26.38 -18.85
C LYS A 54 28.84 -27.76 -18.20
N SER A 55 27.97 -28.11 -17.27
CA SER A 55 27.90 -29.48 -16.76
C SER A 55 26.54 -29.76 -16.15
N GLY A 56 25.98 -30.92 -16.49
CA GLY A 56 24.94 -31.55 -15.69
C GLY A 56 23.53 -31.42 -16.23
N ARG A 57 23.27 -32.14 -17.32
CA ARG A 57 21.97 -32.77 -17.59
C ARG A 57 21.62 -33.62 -16.37
N SER A 58 20.77 -33.11 -15.47
CA SER A 58 20.19 -33.90 -14.39
C SER A 58 18.75 -34.20 -14.75
N ASP A 59 18.53 -35.45 -15.13
CA ASP A 59 17.22 -36.10 -15.20
C ASP A 59 16.48 -35.89 -13.89
N PHE A 60 15.54 -34.95 -13.86
CA PHE A 60 14.59 -34.88 -12.76
C PHE A 60 13.47 -35.88 -13.05
N CYS A 61 13.62 -37.04 -12.42
CA CYS A 61 12.57 -38.00 -12.15
C CYS A 61 11.23 -37.29 -11.94
N ALA A 62 10.31 -37.53 -12.87
CA ALA A 62 8.89 -37.39 -12.63
C ALA A 62 8.49 -38.32 -11.47
N LYS A 63 8.61 -37.83 -10.23
CA LYS A 63 7.90 -38.43 -9.10
C LYS A 63 6.42 -38.10 -9.30
N ALA A 64 5.73 -39.02 -9.96
CA ALA A 64 4.28 -39.09 -9.93
C ALA A 64 3.86 -39.12 -8.44
N CYS A 65 3.31 -38.02 -7.96
CA CYS A 65 2.66 -37.97 -6.65
C CYS A 65 1.33 -38.70 -6.80
N VAL A 66 1.35 -40.01 -6.55
CA VAL A 66 0.14 -40.83 -6.44
C VAL A 66 -0.54 -40.43 -5.14
N ILE A 67 -1.53 -39.55 -5.23
CA ILE A 67 -2.44 -39.27 -4.12
C ILE A 67 -3.32 -40.52 -3.97
N GLY A 68 -3.00 -41.34 -2.96
CA GLY A 68 -3.78 -42.49 -2.56
C GLY A 68 -5.12 -42.04 -1.97
N LEU A 69 -6.16 -42.01 -2.81
CA LEU A 69 -7.55 -41.97 -2.38
C LEU A 69 -7.95 -43.35 -1.88
N GLY A 70 -7.83 -43.55 -0.56
CA GLY A 70 -8.43 -44.68 0.13
C GLY A 70 -9.95 -44.51 0.22
N ILE A 71 -10.67 -44.98 -0.79
CA ILE A 71 -12.13 -45.18 -0.73
C ILE A 71 -12.38 -46.68 -0.69
N GLY A 72 -12.92 -47.12 0.45
CA GLY A 72 -13.39 -48.48 0.64
C GLY A 72 -14.66 -48.76 -0.15
N LEU A 73 -14.60 -49.89 -0.86
CA LEU A 73 -15.65 -50.89 -1.06
C LEU A 73 -17.00 -50.52 -1.74
N LEU A 74 -17.19 -51.23 -2.88
CA LEU A 74 -18.39 -51.91 -3.38
C LEU A 74 -19.15 -51.33 -4.60
N ILE A 75 -18.93 -52.06 -5.70
CA ILE A 75 -19.86 -52.41 -6.79
C ILE A 75 -19.98 -51.39 -7.92
N GLY A 76 -19.52 -51.83 -9.10
CA GLY A 76 -19.68 -51.15 -10.38
C GLY A 76 -18.33 -50.91 -11.03
N ALA A 77 -17.96 -51.74 -12.00
CA ALA A 77 -16.75 -51.57 -12.80
C ALA A 77 -16.88 -50.31 -13.68
N VAL A 78 -16.61 -49.14 -13.10
CA VAL A 78 -16.48 -47.89 -13.84
C VAL A 78 -15.00 -47.75 -14.19
N ALA A 79 -14.70 -47.85 -15.50
CA ALA A 79 -13.37 -47.63 -16.02
C ALA A 79 -12.96 -46.17 -15.79
N VAL A 80 -12.10 -45.93 -14.80
CA VAL A 80 -11.50 -44.62 -14.57
C VAL A 80 -10.40 -44.41 -15.61
N VAL A 81 -10.70 -43.64 -16.64
CA VAL A 81 -9.72 -43.20 -17.64
C VAL A 81 -8.86 -42.11 -17.01
N VAL A 82 -7.65 -42.48 -16.60
CA VAL A 82 -6.64 -41.52 -16.13
C VAL A 82 -6.04 -40.84 -17.36
N VAL A 83 -6.56 -39.65 -17.70
CA VAL A 83 -5.99 -38.82 -18.76
C VAL A 83 -4.76 -38.10 -18.19
N ALA A 84 -3.57 -38.56 -18.56
CA ALA A 84 -2.32 -37.87 -18.24
C ALA A 84 -2.27 -36.55 -19.02
N VAL A 85 -2.57 -35.43 -18.37
CA VAL A 85 -2.41 -34.10 -18.96
C VAL A 85 -0.93 -33.70 -18.82
N PRO A 86 -0.20 -33.46 -19.92
CA PRO A 86 1.18 -32.99 -19.84
C PRO A 86 1.20 -31.58 -19.26
N VAL A 87 1.73 -31.44 -18.04
CA VAL A 87 2.01 -30.13 -17.43
C VAL A 87 3.27 -29.59 -18.11
N ALA A 88 3.10 -28.85 -19.19
CA ALA A 88 4.19 -28.06 -19.75
C ALA A 88 4.61 -27.00 -18.74
N LEU A 89 5.82 -27.12 -18.21
CA LEU A 89 6.42 -26.13 -17.32
C LEU A 89 6.72 -24.87 -18.14
N VAL A 90 5.74 -23.99 -18.29
CA VAL A 90 5.91 -22.69 -18.94
C VAL A 90 6.70 -21.81 -17.99
N ASN A 91 8.01 -21.75 -18.20
CA ASN A 91 8.88 -20.80 -17.51
C ASN A 91 8.67 -19.41 -18.13
N ARG A 92 7.53 -18.77 -17.81
CA ARG A 92 7.22 -17.43 -18.27
C ARG A 92 8.07 -16.46 -17.45
N SER A 93 9.24 -16.11 -17.98
CA SER A 93 9.97 -14.92 -17.56
C SER A 93 9.13 -13.70 -17.96
N THR A 94 8.16 -13.35 -17.12
CA THR A 94 7.33 -12.17 -17.30
C THR A 94 8.24 -10.96 -17.11
N SER A 95 8.66 -10.33 -18.22
CA SER A 95 9.30 -9.03 -18.19
C SER A 95 8.32 -8.04 -17.56
N ARG A 96 8.54 -7.68 -16.29
CA ARG A 96 7.76 -6.63 -15.63
C ARG A 96 8.08 -5.33 -16.35
N SER A 97 7.09 -4.73 -17.00
CA SER A 97 7.22 -3.40 -17.59
C SER A 97 7.44 -2.39 -16.47
N ILE A 98 8.62 -1.78 -16.44
CA ILE A 98 8.91 -0.65 -15.55
C ILE A 98 8.05 0.52 -16.06
N SER A 99 7.13 0.97 -15.21
CA SER A 99 6.30 2.14 -15.52
C SER A 99 7.04 3.40 -15.10
N SER A 100 7.02 4.43 -15.95
CA SER A 100 7.53 5.76 -15.58
C SER A 100 6.58 6.52 -14.64
N THR A 101 5.30 6.12 -14.60
CA THR A 101 4.28 6.69 -13.71
C THR A 101 3.98 5.74 -12.56
N PRO A 102 4.05 6.20 -11.30
CA PRO A 102 3.84 5.34 -10.15
C PRO A 102 2.37 4.93 -10.02
N TYR A 103 2.10 3.64 -9.82
CA TYR A 103 0.75 3.15 -9.59
C TYR A 103 0.54 2.87 -8.11
N TRP A 104 0.05 3.86 -7.35
CA TRP A 104 -0.01 3.77 -5.89
C TRP A 104 -1.14 2.89 -5.35
N THR A 105 -2.27 2.78 -6.07
CA THR A 105 -3.47 2.14 -5.54
C THR A 105 -3.32 0.62 -5.46
N GLY A 106 -3.75 0.05 -4.34
CA GLY A 106 -3.72 -1.38 -4.10
C GLY A 106 -3.65 -1.75 -2.64
N THR A 107 -3.55 -3.05 -2.44
CA THR A 107 -3.53 -3.66 -1.12
C THR A 107 -2.17 -4.30 -0.92
N TYR A 108 -1.52 -3.98 0.20
CA TYR A 108 -0.16 -4.38 0.52
C TYR A 108 -0.15 -5.15 1.84
N GLN A 109 0.39 -6.36 1.81
CA GLN A 109 0.57 -7.21 2.98
C GLN A 109 1.91 -6.88 3.63
N THR A 110 1.88 -6.51 4.90
CA THR A 110 3.08 -6.19 5.66
C THR A 110 3.90 -7.46 5.88
N ASP A 111 5.23 -7.36 5.78
CA ASP A 111 6.16 -8.48 5.99
C ASP A 111 6.36 -8.85 7.47
N GLY A 112 5.86 -8.02 8.40
CA GLY A 112 6.00 -8.24 9.84
C GLY A 112 7.41 -7.96 10.36
N SER A 113 8.26 -7.26 9.62
CA SER A 113 9.65 -6.98 10.02
C SER A 113 9.79 -6.02 11.20
N CYS A 114 8.71 -5.37 11.62
CA CYS A 114 8.71 -4.31 12.62
C CYS A 114 8.70 -4.87 14.06
N ILE A 115 9.52 -4.30 14.95
CA ILE A 115 9.69 -4.78 16.33
C ILE A 115 8.53 -4.30 17.21
N LEU A 116 7.50 -5.14 17.36
CA LEU A 116 6.25 -4.80 18.04
C LEU A 116 6.41 -4.44 19.53
N THR A 117 7.51 -4.85 20.18
CA THR A 117 7.78 -4.55 21.60
C THR A 117 8.31 -3.14 21.85
N GLN A 118 8.72 -2.44 20.79
CA GLN A 118 9.32 -1.09 20.89
C GLN A 118 8.64 -0.08 19.96
N CYS A 119 7.94 -0.56 18.93
CA CYS A 119 7.41 0.26 17.86
C CYS A 119 5.90 0.16 17.73
N CYS A 120 5.29 1.24 17.24
CA CYS A 120 3.93 1.23 16.72
C CYS A 120 4.00 0.99 15.20
N CYS A 121 3.55 -0.17 14.76
CA CYS A 121 3.77 -0.65 13.40
C CYS A 121 2.45 -0.87 12.68
N PHE A 122 2.42 -0.68 11.36
CA PHE A 122 1.33 -1.21 10.54
C PHE A 122 1.28 -2.73 10.63
N ALA A 123 0.08 -3.29 10.66
CA ALA A 123 -0.18 -4.71 10.85
C ALA A 123 -1.08 -5.27 9.76
N ASN A 124 -0.79 -6.51 9.36
CA ASN A 124 -1.50 -7.29 8.35
C ASN A 124 -1.47 -6.64 6.96
N GLN A 125 -2.22 -5.55 6.79
CA GLN A 125 -2.54 -5.00 5.50
C GLN A 125 -2.60 -3.47 5.53
N ILE A 126 -2.08 -2.87 4.46
CA ILE A 126 -2.18 -1.46 4.14
C ILE A 126 -2.95 -1.35 2.82
N ILE A 127 -3.99 -0.52 2.80
CA ILE A 127 -4.81 -0.27 1.63
C ILE A 127 -4.53 1.16 1.19
N LEU A 128 -4.07 1.33 -0.05
CA LEU A 128 -3.96 2.62 -0.72
C LEU A 128 -5.09 2.71 -1.75
N SER A 129 -6.06 3.59 -1.51
CA SER A 129 -7.19 3.85 -2.39
C SER A 129 -7.16 5.29 -2.89
N GLN A 130 -7.55 5.51 -4.14
CA GLN A 130 -7.70 6.85 -4.67
C GLN A 130 -9.09 7.38 -4.30
N GLN A 131 -9.13 8.43 -3.47
CA GLN A 131 -10.39 9.04 -3.03
C GLN A 131 -10.91 10.07 -4.05
N SER A 132 -9.99 10.75 -4.75
CA SER A 132 -10.29 11.67 -5.85
C SER A 132 -9.13 11.69 -6.86
N SER A 133 -9.26 12.44 -7.96
CA SER A 133 -8.18 12.57 -8.96
C SER A 133 -6.85 13.06 -8.38
N SER A 134 -6.86 13.74 -7.23
CA SER A 134 -5.68 14.32 -6.58
C SER A 134 -5.45 13.87 -5.14
N VAL A 135 -6.28 12.96 -4.60
CA VAL A 135 -6.19 12.53 -3.19
C VAL A 135 -6.06 11.00 -3.11
N LEU A 136 -5.04 10.56 -2.38
CA LEU A 136 -4.79 9.19 -2.00
C LEU A 136 -5.15 9.00 -0.52
N GLN A 137 -5.90 7.96 -0.21
CA GLN A 137 -6.22 7.53 1.13
C GLN A 137 -5.42 6.28 1.48
N LEU A 138 -4.76 6.32 2.64
CA LEU A 138 -4.11 5.17 3.24
C LEU A 138 -4.95 4.70 4.42
N THR A 139 -5.39 3.45 4.37
CA THR A 139 -6.11 2.78 5.44
C THR A 139 -5.31 1.58 5.91
N GLY A 140 -5.20 1.40 7.22
CA GLY A 140 -4.49 0.26 7.78
C GLY A 140 -4.77 0.07 9.25
N ASN A 141 -4.37 -1.08 9.78
CA ASN A 141 -4.40 -1.33 11.21
C ASN A 141 -2.99 -1.23 11.77
N VAL A 142 -2.89 -0.89 13.05
CA VAL A 142 -1.62 -0.71 13.75
C VAL A 142 -1.56 -1.61 14.98
N THR A 143 -0.36 -2.07 15.32
CA THR A 143 -0.10 -2.96 16.44
C THR A 143 1.24 -2.65 17.09
N GLY A 144 1.48 -3.21 18.28
CA GLY A 144 2.67 -2.98 19.08
C GLY A 144 2.49 -1.88 20.13
N VAL A 145 3.56 -1.14 20.43
CA VAL A 145 3.56 -0.08 21.46
C VAL A 145 3.04 1.23 20.86
N CYS A 146 1.72 1.37 20.82
CA CYS A 146 0.99 2.47 20.20
C CYS A 146 0.23 3.35 21.24
N PRO A 147 0.92 4.15 22.07
CA PRO A 147 0.25 4.93 23.11
C PRO A 147 -0.71 5.95 22.49
N ASN A 148 -1.98 5.92 22.90
CA ASN A 148 -3.03 6.85 22.47
C ASN A 148 -3.36 6.83 20.97
N VAL A 149 -3.02 5.75 20.26
CA VAL A 149 -3.36 5.62 18.84
C VAL A 149 -4.48 4.62 18.65
N ALA A 150 -5.47 4.98 17.82
CA ALA A 150 -6.54 4.07 17.44
C ALA A 150 -5.98 2.85 16.68
N PRO A 151 -6.55 1.65 16.87
CA PRO A 151 -6.06 0.42 16.23
C PRO A 151 -6.23 0.42 14.71
N SER A 152 -7.14 1.25 14.18
CA SER A 152 -7.32 1.48 12.75
C SER A 152 -7.05 2.95 12.45
N ILE A 153 -6.34 3.19 11.36
CA ILE A 153 -5.95 4.53 10.92
C ILE A 153 -6.37 4.77 9.47
N ILE A 154 -6.81 6.00 9.22
CA ILE A 154 -7.17 6.50 7.91
C ILE A 154 -6.43 7.82 7.74
N LEU A 155 -5.53 7.88 6.76
CA LEU A 155 -4.74 9.05 6.43
C LEU A 155 -5.06 9.46 4.99
N THR A 156 -5.13 10.76 4.73
CA THR A 156 -5.34 11.29 3.37
C THR A 156 -4.15 12.16 3.00
N GLN A 157 -3.69 12.01 1.76
CA GLN A 157 -2.53 12.72 1.23
C GLN A 157 -2.80 13.11 -0.22
N ALA A 158 -2.20 14.19 -0.69
CA ALA A 158 -2.17 14.51 -2.12
C ALA A 158 -1.52 13.35 -2.89
N LEU A 159 -2.11 12.96 -4.02
CA LEU A 159 -1.61 11.89 -4.88
C LEU A 159 -0.19 12.26 -5.37
N PRO A 160 0.85 11.51 -4.97
CA PRO A 160 2.22 11.85 -5.34
C PRO A 160 2.48 11.59 -6.82
N THR A 161 3.21 12.50 -7.46
CA THR A 161 3.65 12.38 -8.87
C THR A 161 4.84 11.45 -9.04
N GLY A 162 5.55 11.14 -7.95
CA GLY A 162 6.73 10.26 -7.94
C GLY A 162 6.53 8.98 -7.12
N PHE A 163 7.60 8.23 -6.95
CA PHE A 163 7.64 6.97 -6.21
C PHE A 163 7.84 7.15 -4.69
N GLN A 164 7.72 8.38 -4.18
CA GLN A 164 7.87 8.67 -2.76
C GLN A 164 6.82 9.67 -2.30
N MET A 165 6.34 9.49 -1.06
CA MET A 165 5.51 10.45 -0.36
C MET A 165 5.86 10.48 1.13
N PHE A 166 5.44 11.53 1.83
CA PHE A 166 5.61 11.66 3.27
C PHE A 166 4.24 11.74 3.93
N LEU A 167 4.11 11.04 5.06
CA LEU A 167 2.92 11.01 5.88
C LEU A 167 3.30 11.40 7.30
N SER A 168 2.45 12.20 7.95
CA SER A 168 2.58 12.52 9.38
C SER A 168 1.55 11.75 10.17
N TRP A 169 1.98 10.96 11.15
CA TRP A 169 1.09 10.20 12.02
C TRP A 169 1.67 10.08 13.42
N SER A 170 0.87 10.39 14.44
CA SER A 170 1.28 10.34 15.86
C SER A 170 2.60 11.08 16.15
N SER A 171 2.76 12.28 15.58
CA SER A 171 4.00 13.09 15.66
C SER A 171 5.24 12.47 14.99
N GLN A 172 5.08 11.39 14.25
CA GLN A 172 6.14 10.77 13.46
C GLN A 172 5.99 11.13 11.98
N ILE A 173 7.12 11.23 11.28
CA ILE A 173 7.18 11.42 9.84
C ILE A 173 7.60 10.10 9.21
N ILE A 174 6.70 9.52 8.42
CA ILE A 174 6.92 8.28 7.68
C ILE A 174 7.10 8.63 6.22
N ARG A 175 8.24 8.23 5.66
CA ARG A 175 8.47 8.26 4.22
C ARG A 175 7.98 6.95 3.62
N VAL A 176 6.99 7.02 2.75
CA VAL A 176 6.51 5.86 1.98
C VAL A 176 7.18 5.87 0.61
N GLN A 177 7.86 4.78 0.28
CA GLN A 177 8.51 4.59 -1.01
C GLN A 177 7.85 3.43 -1.76
N LEU A 178 7.40 3.68 -2.97
CA LEU A 178 6.83 2.69 -3.89
C LEU A 178 7.93 2.18 -4.82
N SER A 179 7.92 0.89 -5.12
CA SER A 179 8.80 0.31 -6.12
C SER A 179 8.45 0.75 -7.54
N GLN A 180 9.41 0.73 -8.46
CA GLN A 180 9.18 1.13 -9.85
C GLN A 180 8.16 0.23 -10.57
N ASP A 181 8.11 -1.05 -10.22
CA ASP A 181 7.12 -2.01 -10.71
C ASP A 181 5.83 -2.01 -9.88
N SER A 182 5.73 -1.10 -8.91
CA SER A 182 4.63 -0.94 -7.96
C SER A 182 4.33 -2.19 -7.11
N SER A 183 5.16 -3.22 -7.13
CA SER A 183 4.93 -4.49 -6.43
C SER A 183 5.21 -4.45 -4.92
N PHE A 184 5.94 -3.45 -4.41
CA PHE A 184 6.22 -3.31 -2.99
C PHE A 184 6.18 -1.84 -2.55
N ILE A 185 5.88 -1.63 -1.27
CA ILE A 185 6.08 -0.35 -0.58
C ILE A 185 7.02 -0.54 0.61
N SER A 186 7.80 0.49 0.92
CA SER A 186 8.58 0.60 2.15
C SER A 186 8.10 1.81 2.92
N LEU A 187 7.75 1.62 4.19
CA LEU A 187 7.37 2.66 5.12
C LEU A 187 8.55 2.89 6.07
N VAL A 188 9.31 3.95 5.79
CA VAL A 188 10.51 4.30 6.56
C VAL A 188 10.17 5.36 7.57
N ASN A 189 10.29 5.02 8.85
CA ASN A 189 10.14 5.98 9.93
C ASN A 189 11.44 6.78 10.09
N LEU A 190 11.39 8.09 9.82
CA LEU A 190 12.58 8.93 9.82
C LEU A 190 13.11 9.23 11.24
N GLY A 191 12.24 9.20 12.25
CA GLY A 191 12.62 9.42 13.66
C GLY A 191 13.07 8.14 14.37
N ALA A 192 12.58 6.99 13.93
CA ALA A 192 12.92 5.69 14.50
C ALA A 192 13.07 4.62 13.40
N PRO A 193 14.22 4.53 12.71
CA PRO A 193 14.40 3.63 11.58
C PRO A 193 14.11 2.15 11.88
N ILE A 194 14.31 1.72 13.13
CA ILE A 194 13.97 0.37 13.62
C ILE A 194 12.47 0.04 13.54
N CYS A 195 11.61 1.06 13.45
CA CYS A 195 10.16 0.95 13.31
C CYS A 195 9.71 1.03 11.84
N SER A 196 10.63 0.84 10.90
CA SER A 196 10.31 0.78 9.46
C SER A 196 9.79 -0.60 9.09
N ILE A 197 8.95 -0.65 8.06
CA ILE A 197 8.32 -1.90 7.60
C ILE A 197 8.22 -1.96 6.08
N GLY A 198 8.32 -3.17 5.52
CA GLY A 198 8.02 -3.45 4.12
C GLY A 198 6.61 -4.01 3.96
N ALA A 199 5.99 -3.77 2.80
CA ALA A 199 4.76 -4.45 2.43
C ALA A 199 4.74 -4.81 0.95
N LEU A 200 4.35 -6.05 0.66
CA LEU A 200 4.24 -6.60 -0.69
C LEU A 200 2.81 -6.44 -1.19
N ARG A 201 2.65 -5.99 -2.43
CA ARG A 201 1.33 -5.86 -3.04
C ARG A 201 0.68 -7.24 -3.21
N SER A 202 -0.46 -7.45 -2.56
CA SER A 202 -1.29 -8.65 -2.75
C SER A 202 -2.32 -8.48 -3.86
N SER A 203 -2.79 -7.25 -4.10
CA SER A 203 -3.73 -6.95 -5.19
C SER A 203 -3.51 -5.54 -5.72
N TYR A 204 -3.74 -5.37 -7.01
CA TYR A 204 -3.85 -4.06 -7.62
C TYR A 204 -5.22 -3.51 -7.26
N GLY A 205 -5.26 -2.29 -6.74
CA GLY A 205 -6.53 -1.66 -6.40
C GLY A 205 -7.32 -1.54 -7.68
N PHE A 206 -8.55 -2.02 -7.70
CA PHE A 206 -9.48 -1.55 -8.71
C PHE A 206 -9.69 -0.08 -8.38
N ASN A 207 -9.32 0.82 -9.31
CA ASN A 207 -9.78 2.19 -9.24
C ASN A 207 -11.29 2.11 -9.40
N ILE A 208 -12.01 1.90 -8.30
CA ILE A 208 -13.43 2.20 -8.23
C ILE A 208 -13.48 3.73 -8.22
N MET A 209 -13.18 4.35 -9.36
CA MET A 209 -13.90 5.56 -9.70
C MET A 209 -15.35 5.10 -9.85
N GLU A 210 -16.01 4.95 -8.70
CA GLU A 210 -17.45 4.74 -8.58
C GLU A 210 -18.10 6.07 -8.93
N SER A 211 -17.99 6.42 -10.20
CA SER A 211 -18.72 7.48 -10.85
C SER A 211 -19.31 6.84 -12.09
N THR A 212 -20.41 6.12 -11.86
CA THR A 212 -21.68 6.20 -12.60
C THR A 212 -22.45 4.87 -12.47
N ASN A 213 -23.70 4.97 -12.06
CA ASN A 213 -24.79 4.04 -12.39
C ASN A 213 -25.03 2.72 -11.63
N ILE A 214 -24.42 2.39 -10.48
CA ILE A 214 -24.95 1.24 -9.70
C ILE A 214 -26.35 1.55 -9.15
N SER A 215 -26.59 2.77 -8.67
CA SER A 215 -27.95 3.22 -8.31
C SER A 215 -28.90 3.22 -9.50
N LEU A 216 -28.44 3.52 -10.72
CA LEU A 216 -29.29 3.55 -11.91
C LEU A 216 -29.61 2.15 -12.43
N ILE A 217 -28.66 1.20 -12.33
CA ILE A 217 -28.90 -0.22 -12.63
C ILE A 217 -29.90 -0.82 -11.65
N LEU A 218 -29.81 -0.51 -10.35
CA LEU A 218 -30.81 -0.93 -9.37
C LEU A 218 -32.17 -0.27 -9.60
N PHE A 219 -32.20 1.00 -10.01
CA PHE A 219 -33.45 1.70 -10.33
C PHE A 219 -34.13 1.14 -11.60
N LEU A 220 -33.37 0.80 -12.64
CA LEU A 220 -33.88 0.15 -13.86
C LEU A 220 -34.37 -1.28 -13.59
N LEU A 221 -33.69 -2.04 -12.73
CA LEU A 221 -34.17 -3.35 -12.28
C LEU A 221 -35.49 -3.24 -11.51
N PHE A 222 -35.66 -2.19 -10.70
CA PHE A 222 -36.92 -1.97 -9.98
C PHE A 222 -38.08 -1.70 -10.94
N ILE A 223 -37.92 -0.79 -11.90
CA ILE A 223 -38.98 -0.43 -12.88
C ILE A 223 -39.39 -1.64 -13.74
N SER A 224 -38.43 -2.47 -14.15
CA SER A 224 -38.72 -3.67 -14.97
C SER A 224 -39.52 -4.74 -14.22
N THR A 225 -39.40 -4.84 -12.89
CA THR A 225 -40.23 -5.76 -12.10
C THR A 225 -41.66 -5.24 -11.88
N SER A 226 -41.86 -3.92 -11.82
CA SER A 226 -43.19 -3.33 -11.61
C SER A 226 -44.10 -3.40 -12.84
N LEU A 227 -43.53 -3.45 -14.06
CA LEU A 227 -44.32 -3.54 -15.31
C LEU A 227 -44.91 -4.92 -15.59
N LYS A 228 -44.46 -5.98 -14.90
CA LYS A 228 -44.91 -7.36 -15.17
C LYS A 228 -46.18 -7.78 -14.42
N VAL A 229 -46.81 -6.87 -13.66
CA VAL A 229 -47.96 -7.20 -12.79
C VAL A 229 -49.32 -6.90 -13.43
N ASN A 230 -49.38 -6.28 -14.62
CA ASN A 230 -50.67 -5.80 -15.16
C ASN A 230 -51.30 -6.63 -16.30
N ASP A 231 -50.83 -7.83 -16.60
CA ASP A 231 -51.41 -8.72 -17.63
C ASP A 231 -52.36 -9.79 -17.08
N ARG A 232 -52.98 -9.56 -15.91
CA ARG A 232 -54.01 -10.46 -15.35
C ARG A 232 -55.19 -9.70 -14.74
N MET A 233 -55.84 -8.85 -15.53
CA MET A 233 -57.24 -8.48 -15.32
C MET A 233 -58.02 -8.65 -16.62
#